data_AF-A0A8A0RR06-F1
#
_entry.id   AF-A0A8A0RR06-F1
#
_cell.length_a   1.000
_cell.length_b   1.000
_cell.length_c   1.000
_cell.angle_alpha   90.00
_cell.angle_beta   90.00
_cell.angle_gamma   90.00
#
_symmetry.space_group_name_H-M   'P 1'
#
loop_
_entity.id
_entity.type
_entity.pdbx_description
1 polymer ?
#
loop_
_entity_poly.entity_id
_entity_poly.type
_entity_poly.pdbx_seq_one_letter_code
_entity_poly.pdbx_strand_id
1 'polypeptide(L)'
;MQFTLVFGLIFALLVAIFAISNSEEVIIKFPWGGYPVSQAIVILGSTAFGAVTVMLLGLFRQLKSSIKYWESSNKIKKLEKQVKDLQDKIKDYEKREIELNNEIEKYKVKLDEFEKKSISTAANIAKGHEEVKEEINKVNEENKND
;
A
#
# COMPACT_ATOMS: atom_id res chain seq x y z
N MET A 1 19.30 -37.79 8.42
CA MET A 1 20.59 -37.84 7.70
C MET A 1 21.11 -39.27 7.56
N GLN A 2 21.32 -40.03 8.64
CA GLN A 2 21.81 -41.43 8.52
C GLN A 2 20.72 -42.39 8.02
N PHE A 3 19.49 -42.27 8.52
CA PHE A 3 18.38 -43.11 8.08
C PHE A 3 18.07 -42.99 6.58
N THR A 4 18.18 -41.78 6.01
CA THR A 4 17.99 -41.57 4.57
C THR A 4 19.04 -42.29 3.72
N LEU A 5 20.28 -42.35 4.19
CA LEU A 5 21.35 -43.11 3.52
C LEU A 5 21.10 -44.62 3.63
N VAL A 6 20.70 -45.10 4.80
CA VAL A 6 20.39 -46.52 5.02
C VAL A 6 19.21 -46.96 4.14
N PHE A 7 18.12 -46.20 4.10
CA PHE A 7 16.98 -46.48 3.21
C PHE A 7 17.37 -46.39 1.73
N GLY A 8 18.20 -45.42 1.36
CA GLY A 8 18.73 -45.31 0.00
C GLY A 8 19.54 -46.53 -0.42
N LEU A 9 20.36 -47.08 0.49
CA LEU A 9 21.16 -48.28 0.23
C LEU A 9 20.29 -49.54 0.09
N ILE A 10 19.30 -49.72 0.98
CA ILE A 10 18.33 -50.81 0.87
C ILE A 10 17.56 -50.71 -0.45
N PHE A 11 17.13 -49.51 -0.83
CA PHE A 11 16.44 -49.28 -2.11
C PHE A 11 17.35 -49.58 -3.31
N ALA A 12 18.62 -49.17 -3.28
CA ALA A 12 19.58 -49.49 -4.33
C ALA A 12 19.80 -51.01 -4.48
N LEU A 13 19.84 -51.75 -3.36
CA LEU A 13 19.87 -53.22 -3.36
C LEU A 13 18.62 -53.82 -4.03
N LEU A 14 17.43 -53.29 -3.72
CA LEU A 14 16.19 -53.73 -4.38
C LEU A 14 16.21 -53.48 -5.89
N VAL A 15 16.69 -52.30 -6.33
CA VAL A 15 16.86 -51.98 -7.75
C VAL A 15 17.87 -52.92 -8.42
N ALA A 16 18.97 -53.26 -7.75
CA ALA A 16 19.95 -54.21 -8.27
C ALA A 16 19.37 -55.62 -8.41
N ILE A 17 18.64 -56.12 -7.41
CA ILE A 17 17.93 -57.41 -7.46
C ILE A 17 16.91 -57.42 -8.61
N PHE A 18 16.16 -56.33 -8.75
CA PHE A 18 15.21 -56.14 -9.85
C PHE A 18 15.91 -56.20 -11.21
N ALA A 19 17.05 -55.52 -11.37
CA ALA A 19 17.79 -55.51 -12.61
C ALA A 19 18.36 -56.88 -12.99
N ILE A 20 18.87 -57.64 -12.01
CA ILE A 20 19.36 -59.01 -12.23
C ILE A 20 18.20 -59.93 -12.64
N SER A 21 17.07 -59.83 -11.95
CA SER A 21 15.89 -60.68 -12.21
C SER A 21 15.23 -60.39 -13.56
N ASN A 22 15.38 -59.18 -14.08
CA ASN A 22 14.83 -58.72 -15.36
C ASN A 22 15.96 -58.40 -16.36
N SER A 23 17.02 -59.22 -16.33
CA SER A 23 18.18 -59.10 -17.22
C SER A 23 17.95 -59.70 -18.60
N GLU A 24 16.87 -60.46 -18.79
CA GLU A 24 16.47 -61.02 -20.07
C GLU A 24 16.32 -59.92 -21.14
N GLU A 25 16.83 -60.24 -22.33
CA GLU A 25 16.79 -59.34 -23.48
C GLU A 25 15.41 -59.36 -24.14
N VAL A 26 14.89 -58.17 -24.40
CA VAL A 26 13.71 -57.94 -25.23
C VAL A 26 14.08 -57.13 -26.46
N ILE A 27 13.51 -57.49 -27.60
CA ILE A 27 13.73 -56.76 -28.86
C ILE A 27 12.76 -55.59 -28.90
N ILE A 28 13.30 -54.38 -28.77
CA ILE A 28 12.53 -53.15 -28.94
C ILE A 28 12.57 -52.77 -30.41
N LYS A 29 11.40 -52.69 -31.04
CA LYS A 29 11.26 -52.28 -32.44
C LYS A 29 11.06 -50.77 -32.51
N PHE A 30 12.02 -50.08 -33.09
CA PHE A 30 11.92 -48.68 -33.49
C PHE A 30 11.64 -48.59 -35.00
N PRO A 31 11.17 -47.43 -35.51
CA PRO A 31 10.96 -47.23 -36.94
C PRO A 31 12.22 -47.45 -37.81
N TRP A 32 13.41 -47.46 -37.19
CA TRP A 32 14.72 -47.51 -37.82
C TRP A 32 15.43 -48.85 -37.63
N GLY A 33 14.84 -49.80 -36.87
CA GLY A 33 15.46 -51.09 -36.56
C GLY A 33 14.99 -51.68 -35.22
N GLY A 34 15.34 -52.96 -35.00
CA GLY A 34 15.11 -53.66 -33.74
C GLY A 34 16.40 -53.82 -32.95
N TYR A 35 16.40 -53.49 -31.66
CA TYR A 35 17.57 -53.61 -30.80
C TYR A 35 17.27 -54.51 -29.60
N PRO A 36 18.13 -55.51 -29.29
CA PRO A 36 18.03 -56.29 -28.06
C PRO A 36 18.51 -55.44 -26.88
N VAL A 37 17.66 -55.30 -25.86
CA VAL A 37 17.95 -54.53 -24.65
C VAL A 37 17.33 -55.27 -23.47
N SER A 38 17.96 -55.26 -22.28
CA SER A 38 17.35 -55.88 -21.11
C SER A 38 16.08 -55.14 -20.66
N GLN A 39 15.10 -55.88 -20.16
CA GLN A 39 13.84 -55.31 -19.65
C GLN A 39 14.08 -54.26 -18.56
N ALA A 40 15.05 -54.51 -17.68
CA ALA A 40 15.44 -53.59 -16.62
C ALA A 40 15.85 -52.21 -17.16
N ILE A 41 16.64 -52.15 -18.25
CA ILE A 41 17.07 -50.89 -18.86
C ILE A 41 15.88 -50.12 -19.43
N VAL A 42 14.91 -50.82 -20.03
CA VAL A 42 13.69 -50.18 -20.58
C VAL A 42 12.85 -49.54 -19.48
N ILE A 43 12.65 -50.26 -18.39
CA ILE A 43 11.83 -49.78 -17.25
C ILE A 43 12.53 -48.62 -16.54
N LEU A 44 13.84 -48.74 -16.28
CA LEU A 44 14.61 -47.66 -15.66
C LEU A 44 14.67 -46.42 -16.55
N GLY A 45 14.91 -46.60 -17.85
CA GLY A 45 14.98 -45.49 -18.81
C GLY A 45 13.65 -44.74 -18.95
N SER A 46 12.54 -45.47 -19.09
CA SER A 46 11.20 -44.87 -19.18
C SER A 46 10.79 -44.16 -17.88
N THR A 47 11.09 -44.75 -16.72
CA THR A 47 10.82 -44.14 -15.42
C THR A 47 11.67 -42.87 -15.21
N ALA A 48 12.96 -42.92 -15.55
CA ALA A 48 13.84 -41.75 -15.49
C ALA A 48 13.34 -40.62 -16.39
N PHE A 49 12.90 -40.94 -17.61
CA PHE A 49 12.31 -39.96 -18.53
C PHE A 49 11.02 -39.35 -17.97
N GLY A 50 10.16 -40.16 -17.34
CA GLY A 50 8.98 -39.69 -16.64
C GLY A 50 9.31 -38.72 -15.50
N ALA A 51 10.31 -39.06 -14.68
CA ALA A 51 10.78 -38.20 -13.59
C ALA A 51 11.32 -36.86 -14.11
N VAL A 52 12.12 -36.87 -15.19
CA VAL A 52 12.62 -35.66 -15.85
C VAL A 52 11.45 -34.81 -16.37
N THR A 53 10.46 -35.44 -16.99
CA THR A 53 9.28 -34.73 -17.51
C THR A 53 8.51 -34.02 -16.39
N VAL A 54 8.23 -34.72 -15.28
CA VAL A 54 7.56 -34.13 -14.11
C VAL A 54 8.40 -33.01 -13.48
N MET A 55 9.72 -33.21 -13.38
CA MET A 55 10.64 -32.17 -12.90
C MET A 55 10.57 -30.91 -13.76
N LEU A 56 10.62 -31.05 -15.09
CA LEU A 56 10.51 -29.92 -16.01
C LEU A 56 9.16 -29.19 -15.86
N LEU A 57 8.04 -29.93 -15.79
CA LEU A 57 6.73 -29.35 -15.54
C LEU A 57 6.66 -28.61 -14.20
N GLY A 58 7.31 -29.15 -13.16
CA GLY A 58 7.47 -28.50 -11.87
C GLY A 58 8.20 -27.16 -11.96
N LEU A 59 9.32 -27.12 -12.70
CA LEU A 59 10.08 -25.89 -12.94
C LEU A 59 9.24 -24.85 -13.69
N PHE A 60 8.54 -25.24 -14.77
CA PHE A 60 7.65 -24.31 -15.49
C PHE A 60 6.58 -23.69 -14.59
N ARG A 61 5.97 -24.50 -13.71
CA ARG A 61 5.00 -24.02 -12.73
C ARG A 61 5.63 -23.05 -11.74
N GLN A 62 6.85 -23.32 -11.28
CA GLN A 62 7.58 -22.43 -10.37
C GLN A 62 7.92 -21.08 -11.03
N LEU A 63 8.33 -21.08 -12.29
CA LEU A 63 8.57 -19.85 -13.06
C LEU A 63 7.32 -18.98 -13.15
N LYS A 64 6.17 -19.58 -13.49
CA LYS A 64 4.89 -18.85 -13.54
C LYS A 64 4.51 -18.23 -12.20
N SER A 65 4.73 -18.96 -11.11
CA SER A 65 4.50 -18.43 -9.75
C SER A 65 5.44 -17.26 -9.42
N SER A 66 6.71 -17.34 -9.84
CA SER A 66 7.68 -16.26 -9.65
C SER A 66 7.26 -14.97 -10.37
N ILE A 67 6.77 -15.09 -11.61
CA ILE A 67 6.26 -13.92 -12.37
C ILE A 67 5.08 -13.28 -11.64
N LYS A 68 4.12 -14.08 -11.17
CA LYS A 68 2.97 -13.57 -10.38
C LYS A 68 3.41 -12.90 -9.08
N TYR A 69 4.43 -13.44 -8.42
CA TYR A 69 5.01 -12.84 -7.22
C TYR A 69 5.60 -11.46 -7.53
N TRP A 70 6.36 -11.33 -8.62
CA TRP A 70 6.90 -10.05 -9.07
C TRP A 70 5.82 -9.01 -9.38
N GLU A 71 4.77 -9.41 -10.09
CA GLU A 71 3.63 -8.54 -10.39
C GLU A 71 2.95 -8.05 -9.09
N SER A 72 2.68 -8.97 -8.17
CA SER A 72 2.04 -8.66 -6.88
C SER A 72 2.93 -7.76 -6.03
N SER A 73 4.24 -8.02 -5.98
CA SER A 73 5.22 -7.21 -5.25
C SER A 73 5.30 -5.78 -5.80
N ASN A 74 5.29 -5.62 -7.12
CA ASN A 74 5.25 -4.30 -7.75
C ASN A 74 3.94 -3.55 -7.45
N LYS A 75 2.80 -4.26 -7.42
CA LYS A 75 1.51 -3.67 -7.05
C LYS A 75 1.53 -3.18 -5.60
N ILE A 76 2.08 -3.96 -4.67
CA ILE A 76 2.25 -3.57 -3.27
C ILE A 76 3.09 -2.30 -3.17
N LYS A 77 4.27 -2.25 -3.80
CA LYS A 77 5.13 -1.05 -3.79
C LYS A 77 4.42 0.19 -4.33
N LYS A 78 3.62 0.04 -5.39
CA LYS A 78 2.85 1.15 -5.96
C LYS A 78 1.77 1.63 -4.98
N LEU A 79 1.06 0.71 -4.34
CA LEU A 79 0.04 1.04 -3.34
C LEU A 79 0.66 1.69 -2.10
N GLU A 80 1.78 1.18 -1.60
CA GLU A 80 2.52 1.78 -0.48
C GLU A 80 2.93 3.22 -0.79
N LYS A 81 3.43 3.47 -2.02
CA LYS A 81 3.74 4.83 -2.46
C LYS A 81 2.50 5.73 -2.48
N GLN A 82 1.39 5.25 -3.03
CA GLN A 82 0.13 6.01 -3.05
C GLN A 82 -0.39 6.34 -1.64
N VAL A 83 -0.29 5.38 -0.72
CA VAL A 83 -0.66 5.60 0.69
C VAL A 83 0.22 6.69 1.30
N LYS A 84 1.53 6.64 1.07
CA LYS A 84 2.45 7.68 1.56
C LYS A 84 2.12 9.05 0.98
N ASP A 85 1.95 9.15 -0.34
CA ASP A 85 1.64 10.40 -1.03
C ASP A 85 0.31 10.99 -0.52
N LEU A 86 -0.70 10.15 -0.24
CA LEU A 86 -1.97 10.58 0.33
C LEU A 86 -1.83 11.03 1.79
N GLN A 87 -1.04 10.33 2.60
CA GLN A 87 -0.75 10.73 3.98
C GLN A 87 -0.04 12.09 4.05
N ASP A 88 0.91 12.33 3.15
CA ASP A 88 1.62 13.61 3.08
C ASP A 88 0.66 14.75 2.67
N LYS A 89 -0.24 14.50 1.71
CA LYS A 89 -1.31 15.45 1.35
C LYS A 89 -2.27 15.75 2.50
N ILE A 90 -2.66 14.73 3.28
CA ILE A 90 -3.52 14.92 4.45
C ILE A 90 -2.83 15.85 5.46
N LYS A 91 -1.55 15.62 5.76
CA LYS A 91 -0.80 16.51 6.67
C LYS A 91 -0.70 17.94 6.16
N ASP A 92 -0.53 18.13 4.86
CA ASP A 92 -0.51 19.47 4.27
C ASP A 92 -1.88 20.16 4.36
N TYR A 93 -2.97 19.41 4.16
CA TYR A 93 -4.33 19.93 4.36
C TYR A 93 -4.60 20.27 5.84
N GLU A 94 -4.19 19.43 6.79
CA GLU A 94 -4.31 19.69 8.23
C GLU A 94 -3.56 20.96 8.64
N LYS A 95 -2.34 21.17 8.14
CA LYS A 95 -1.59 22.42 8.40
C LYS A 95 -2.33 23.64 7.87
N ARG A 96 -2.85 23.55 6.64
CA ARG A 96 -3.56 24.66 6.01
C ARG A 96 -4.88 24.98 6.71
N GLU A 97 -5.55 23.95 7.24
CA GLU A 97 -6.74 24.13 8.07
C GLU A 97 -6.42 24.90 9.35
N ILE A 98 -5.32 24.55 10.04
CA ILE A 98 -4.86 25.27 11.25
C ILE A 98 -4.53 26.73 10.92
N GLU A 99 -3.79 26.98 9.84
CA GLU A 99 -3.46 28.35 9.40
C GLU A 99 -4.71 29.17 9.13
N LEU A 100 -5.67 28.61 8.39
CA LEU A 100 -6.92 29.28 8.07
C LEU A 100 -7.76 29.56 9.33
N ASN A 101 -7.83 28.62 10.27
CA ASN A 101 -8.52 28.80 11.54
C ASN A 101 -7.88 29.92 12.38
N ASN A 102 -6.56 30.02 12.40
CA ASN A 102 -5.85 31.10 13.08
C ASN A 102 -6.13 32.47 12.42
N GLU A 103 -6.20 32.52 11.09
CA GLU A 103 -6.59 33.75 10.38
C GLU A 103 -8.03 34.15 10.67
N ILE A 104 -8.96 33.20 10.65
CA ILE A 104 -10.37 33.43 11.00
C ILE A 104 -10.47 34.02 12.40
N GLU A 105 -9.75 33.45 13.38
CA GLU A 105 -9.76 33.95 14.76
C GLU A 105 -9.20 35.37 14.86
N LYS A 106 -8.09 35.66 14.15
CA LYS A 106 -7.54 37.01 14.08
C LYS A 106 -8.52 38.02 13.50
N TYR A 107 -9.27 37.65 12.46
CA TYR A 107 -10.28 38.53 11.87
C TYR A 107 -11.50 38.72 12.78
N LYS A 108 -11.93 37.69 13.52
CA LYS A 108 -12.99 37.83 14.53
C LYS A 108 -12.61 38.82 15.62
N VAL A 109 -11.40 38.72 16.18
CA VAL A 109 -10.93 39.67 17.21
C VAL A 109 -10.92 41.10 16.69
N LYS A 110 -10.42 41.31 15.47
CA LYS A 110 -10.42 42.64 14.82
C LYS A 110 -11.85 43.17 14.60
N LEU A 111 -12.79 42.29 14.26
CA LEU A 111 -14.19 42.66 14.08
C LEU A 111 -14.79 43.12 15.41
N ASP A 112 -14.57 42.37 16.49
CA ASP A 112 -15.03 42.74 17.84
C ASP A 112 -14.42 44.08 18.32
N GLU A 113 -13.14 44.31 18.06
CA GLU A 113 -12.48 45.59 18.37
C GLU A 113 -13.09 46.75 17.58
N PHE A 114 -13.36 46.53 16.29
CA PHE A 114 -13.99 47.52 15.42
C PHE A 114 -15.42 47.84 15.88
N GLU A 115 -16.22 46.82 16.20
CA GLU A 115 -17.57 46.99 16.74
C GLU A 115 -17.56 47.81 18.03
N LYS A 116 -16.71 47.48 19.00
CA LYS A 116 -16.57 48.25 20.26
C LYS A 116 -16.21 49.70 20.00
N LYS A 117 -15.30 49.97 19.06
CA LYS A 117 -14.89 51.32 18.69
C LYS A 117 -16.02 52.11 18.01
N SER A 118 -16.82 51.44 17.17
CA SER A 118 -17.99 52.07 16.53
C SER A 118 -19.05 52.47 17.56
N ILE A 119 -19.34 51.60 18.53
CA ILE A 119 -20.30 51.84 19.61
C ILE A 119 -19.83 53.01 20.49
N SER A 120 -18.55 53.05 20.88
CA SER A 120 -18.02 54.16 21.70
C SER A 120 -18.05 55.49 20.96
N THR A 121 -17.79 55.48 19.65
CA THR A 121 -17.85 56.68 18.80
C THR A 121 -19.29 57.19 18.69
N ALA A 122 -20.25 56.30 18.44
CA ALA A 122 -21.68 56.65 18.40
C ALA A 122 -22.16 57.22 19.75
N ALA A 123 -21.75 56.61 20.87
CA ALA A 123 -22.08 57.09 22.21
C ALA A 123 -21.50 58.50 22.50
N ASN A 124 -20.25 58.77 22.08
CA ASN A 124 -19.62 60.07 22.25
C ASN A 124 -20.31 61.16 21.40
N ILE A 125 -20.70 60.83 20.17
CA ILE A 125 -21.44 61.76 19.29
C ILE A 125 -22.81 62.09 19.91
N ALA A 126 -23.53 61.09 20.43
CA ALA A 126 -24.82 61.31 21.08
C ALA A 126 -24.71 62.23 22.31
N LYS A 127 -23.70 62.01 23.17
CA LYS A 127 -23.44 62.88 24.33
C LYS A 127 -23.10 64.31 23.94
N GLY A 128 -22.18 64.50 22.98
CA GLY A 128 -21.84 65.84 22.51
C GLY A 128 -23.04 66.57 21.92
N HIS A 129 -23.97 65.85 21.28
CA HIS A 129 -25.19 66.43 20.75
C HIS A 129 -26.22 66.82 21.84
N GLU A 130 -26.23 66.14 22.98
CA GLU A 130 -27.00 66.56 24.17
C GLU A 130 -26.36 67.76 24.87
N GLU A 131 -25.03 67.75 25.06
CA GLU A 131 -24.29 68.86 25.68
C GLU A 131 -24.51 70.17 24.91
N VAL A 132 -24.40 70.16 23.58
CA VAL A 132 -24.68 71.33 22.73
C VAL A 132 -26.14 71.79 22.86
N LYS A 133 -27.09 70.86 22.99
CA LYS A 133 -28.51 71.20 23.19
C LYS A 133 -28.75 71.90 24.54
N GLU A 134 -28.11 71.41 25.60
CA GLU A 134 -28.19 72.03 26.93
C GLU A 134 -27.55 73.42 26.93
N GLU A 135 -26.41 73.58 26.27
CA GLU A 135 -25.72 74.86 26.16
C GLU A 135 -26.54 75.90 25.38
N ILE A 136 -27.15 75.50 24.25
CA ILE A 136 -28.08 76.34 23.50
C ILE A 136 -29.30 76.75 24.35
N ASN A 137 -29.86 75.83 25.13
CA ASN A 137 -31.00 76.14 26.00
C ASN A 137 -30.61 77.13 27.10
N LYS A 138 -29.46 76.98 27.75
CA LYS A 138 -28.95 77.93 28.75
C LYS A 138 -28.78 79.33 28.17
N VAL A 139 -28.14 79.45 27.00
CA VAL A 139 -27.94 80.73 26.30
C VAL A 139 -29.28 81.38 25.94
N ASN A 140 -30.27 80.61 25.52
CA ASN A 140 -31.60 81.13 25.20
C ASN A 140 -32.40 81.55 26.44
N GLU A 141 -32.17 80.93 27.60
CA GLU A 141 -32.77 81.34 28.88
C GLU A 141 -32.12 82.60 29.44
N GLU A 142 -30.79 82.75 29.33
CA GLU A 142 -30.07 83.96 29.72
C GLU A 142 -30.54 85.18 28.90
N ASN A 143 -30.65 85.05 27.57
CA ASN A 143 -31.12 86.13 26.69
C ASN A 143 -32.61 86.50 26.83
N LYS A 144 -33.40 85.74 27.60
CA LYS A 144 -34.83 86.03 27.85
C LYS A 144 -35.06 86.89 29.08
N ASN A 145 -34.03 87.08 29.91
CA ASN A 145 -34.09 87.79 31.19
C ASN A 145 -33.39 89.16 31.18
N ASP A 146 -32.85 89.57 30.02
CA ASP A 146 -32.33 90.91 29.71
C ASP A 146 -33.33 91.68 28.82
#